data_AF-A0A4R8JSN1-F1
#
_entry.id   AF-A0A4R8JSN1-F1
#
_cell.length_a   1.000
_cell.length_b   1.000
_cell.length_c   1.000
_cell.angle_alpha   90.00
_cell.angle_beta   90.00
_cell.angle_gamma   90.00
#
_symmetry.space_group_name_H-M   'P 1'
#
loop_
_entity.id
_entity.type
_entity.pdbx_description
1 polymer ?
#
loop_
_entity_poly.entity_id
_entity_poly.type
_entity_poly.pdbx_seq_one_letter_code
_entity_poly.pdbx_strand_id
1 'polypeptide(L)'
;MSTTTLRLPPELRDRISRLAEESGTTAHSFMLEAIAERVTSEELRREFLTEGNDRLANMLENGLGIEWADMRDYIGQRAAGHDPGTPKVKRWRE
;
A
#
# COMPACT_ATOMS: atom_id res chain seq x y z
N MET A 1 -12.13 -11.83 -24.63
CA MET A 1 -12.31 -11.73 -23.17
C MET A 1 -12.83 -13.08 -22.69
N SER A 2 -12.14 -13.71 -21.73
CA SER A 2 -12.60 -14.97 -21.13
C SER A 2 -13.48 -14.66 -19.91
N THR A 3 -14.63 -15.31 -19.79
CA THR A 3 -15.53 -15.16 -18.65
C THR A 3 -15.11 -16.12 -17.54
N THR A 4 -14.84 -15.59 -16.34
CA THR A 4 -14.57 -16.40 -15.16
C THR A 4 -15.84 -16.54 -14.32
N THR A 5 -16.31 -17.77 -14.12
CA THR A 5 -17.48 -18.05 -13.29
C THR A 5 -17.06 -18.18 -11.82
N LEU A 6 -17.52 -17.25 -10.98
CA LEU A 6 -17.26 -17.25 -9.53
C LEU A 6 -18.47 -17.83 -8.79
N ARG A 7 -18.26 -18.86 -7.96
CA ARG A 7 -19.32 -19.42 -7.12
C ARG A 7 -19.37 -18.68 -5.79
N LEU A 8 -20.44 -17.91 -5.58
CA LEU A 8 -20.65 -17.15 -4.35
C LEU A 8 -21.55 -17.90 -3.37
N PRO A 9 -21.18 -17.94 -2.07
CA PRO A 9 -22.11 -18.30 -1.01
C PRO A 9 -23.37 -17.43 -1.08
N PRO A 10 -24.56 -17.98 -0.78
CA PRO A 10 -25.83 -17.26 -0.91
C PRO A 10 -25.84 -15.97 -0.06
N GLU A 11 -25.35 -16.05 1.18
CA GLU A 11 -25.27 -14.89 2.09
C GLU A 11 -24.41 -13.74 1.53
N LEU A 12 -23.30 -14.07 0.87
CA LEU A 12 -22.42 -13.06 0.28
C LEU A 12 -23.07 -12.41 -0.94
N ARG A 13 -23.77 -13.21 -1.76
CA ARG A 13 -24.50 -12.71 -2.93
C ARG A 13 -25.58 -11.71 -2.53
N ASP A 14 -26.37 -12.02 -1.51
CA ASP A 14 -27.45 -11.15 -1.05
C ASP A 14 -26.92 -9.83 -0.47
N ARG A 15 -25.76 -9.87 0.22
CA ARG A 15 -25.06 -8.68 0.69
C ARG A 15 -24.57 -7.81 -0.47
N ILE A 16 -23.96 -8.42 -1.49
CA ILE A 16 -23.48 -7.71 -2.68
C ILE A 16 -24.64 -7.05 -3.42
N SER A 17 -25.75 -7.76 -3.65
CA SER A 17 -26.92 -7.20 -4.33
C SER A 17 -27.46 -5.98 -3.59
N ARG A 18 -27.62 -6.07 -2.27
CA ARG A 18 -28.11 -4.96 -1.45
C ARG A 18 -27.17 -3.74 -1.49
N LEU A 19 -25.87 -3.96 -1.31
CA LEU A 19 -24.89 -2.87 -1.33
C LEU A 19 -24.75 -2.22 -2.70
N ALA A 20 -24.88 -3.01 -3.77
CA ALA A 20 -24.88 -2.49 -5.14
C ALA A 20 -26.13 -1.62 -5.40
N GLU A 21 -27.31 -2.06 -4.95
CA GLU A 21 -28.54 -1.26 -5.03
C GLU A 21 -28.42 0.05 -4.24
N GLU A 22 -27.92 0.00 -3.01
CA GLU A 22 -27.69 1.19 -2.17
C GLU A 22 -26.66 2.16 -2.77
N SER A 23 -25.65 1.66 -3.48
CA SER A 23 -24.63 2.47 -4.16
C SER A 23 -25.03 2.91 -5.57
N GLY A 24 -26.20 2.50 -6.06
CA GLY A 24 -26.67 2.81 -7.42
C GLY A 24 -25.88 2.10 -8.53
N THR A 25 -25.20 1.00 -8.21
CA THR A 25 -24.39 0.21 -9.14
C THR A 25 -25.01 -1.17 -9.40
N THR A 26 -24.47 -1.90 -10.38
CA THR A 26 -24.87 -3.31 -10.59
C THR A 26 -24.00 -4.23 -9.75
N ALA A 27 -24.54 -5.38 -9.32
CA ALA A 27 -23.75 -6.39 -8.62
C ALA A 27 -22.47 -6.81 -9.39
N HIS A 28 -22.53 -6.81 -10.73
CA HIS A 28 -21.36 -7.10 -11.56
C HIS A 28 -20.29 -6.01 -11.46
N SER A 29 -20.65 -4.72 -11.62
CA SER A 29 -19.71 -3.59 -11.47
C SER A 29 -19.11 -3.57 -10.07
N PHE A 30 -19.96 -3.73 -9.05
CA PHE A 30 -19.55 -3.77 -7.65
C PHE A 30 -18.50 -4.85 -7.39
N MET A 31 -18.71 -6.06 -7.93
CA MET A 31 -17.74 -7.15 -7.79
C MET A 31 -16.44 -6.88 -8.54
N LEU A 32 -16.50 -6.30 -9.74
CA LEU A 32 -15.31 -5.96 -10.52
C LEU A 32 -14.47 -4.90 -9.82
N GLU A 33 -15.10 -3.86 -9.30
CA GLU A 33 -14.44 -2.80 -8.52
C GLU A 33 -13.78 -3.39 -7.29
N ALA A 34 -14.49 -4.20 -6.51
CA ALA A 34 -13.92 -4.85 -5.32
C ALA A 34 -12.72 -5.76 -5.65
N ILE A 35 -12.75 -6.48 -6.77
CA ILE A 35 -11.62 -7.31 -7.21
C ILE A 35 -10.45 -6.42 -7.65
N ALA A 36 -10.71 -5.37 -8.44
CA ALA A 36 -9.68 -4.45 -8.90
C ALA A 36 -8.97 -3.78 -7.71
N GLU A 37 -9.73 -3.25 -6.75
CA GLU A 37 -9.21 -2.66 -5.53
C GLU A 37 -8.36 -3.67 -4.74
N ARG A 38 -8.84 -4.92 -4.61
CA ARG A 38 -8.11 -5.98 -3.90
C ARG A 38 -6.79 -6.32 -4.58
N VAL A 39 -6.77 -6.41 -5.91
CA VAL A 39 -5.58 -6.70 -6.71
C VAL A 39 -4.56 -5.58 -6.53
N THR A 40 -4.96 -4.32 -6.77
CA THR A 40 -4.06 -3.17 -6.60
C THR A 40 -3.54 -3.06 -5.17
N SER A 41 -4.38 -3.31 -4.17
CA SER A 41 -3.95 -3.31 -2.76
C SER A 41 -2.88 -4.38 -2.48
N GLU A 42 -3.02 -5.59 -3.04
CA GLU A 42 -2.00 -6.64 -2.89
C GLU A 42 -0.70 -6.32 -3.63
N GLU A 43 -0.79 -5.76 -4.84
CA GLU A 43 0.37 -5.35 -5.62
C GLU A 43 1.17 -4.28 -4.87
N LEU A 44 0.50 -3.20 -4.44
CA LEU A 44 1.13 -2.14 -3.64
C LEU A 44 1.73 -2.66 -2.34
N ARG A 45 1.05 -3.59 -1.66
CA ARG A 45 1.56 -4.21 -0.43
C ARG A 45 2.84 -5.00 -0.70
N ARG A 46 2.87 -5.79 -1.77
CA ARG A 46 4.04 -6.59 -2.15
C ARG A 46 5.21 -5.70 -2.53
N GLU A 47 4.97 -4.70 -3.37
CA GLU A 47 5.98 -3.72 -3.77
C GLU A 47 6.58 -3.00 -2.55
N PHE A 48 5.74 -2.52 -1.64
CA PHE A 48 6.19 -1.88 -0.40
C PHE A 48 7.07 -2.80 0.47
N LEU A 49 6.68 -4.06 0.62
CA LEU A 49 7.46 -5.03 1.40
C LEU A 49 8.77 -5.40 0.72
N THR A 50 8.76 -5.60 -0.60
CA THR A 50 9.98 -5.86 -1.38
C THR A 50 10.95 -4.68 -1.25
N GLU A 51 10.49 -3.46 -1.49
CA GLU A 51 11.32 -2.26 -1.37
C GLU A 51 11.88 -2.09 0.06
N GLY A 52 11.04 -2.32 1.08
CA GLY A 52 11.47 -2.26 2.48
C GLY A 52 12.55 -3.29 2.82
N ASN A 53 12.41 -4.52 2.33
CA ASN A 53 13.38 -5.59 2.51
C ASN A 53 14.70 -5.29 1.78
N ASP A 54 14.64 -4.79 0.55
CA ASP A 54 15.83 -4.43 -0.23
C ASP A 54 16.61 -3.29 0.44
N ARG A 55 15.90 -2.26 0.94
CA ARG A 55 16.51 -1.16 1.70
C ARG A 55 17.12 -1.65 3.01
N LEU A 56 16.45 -2.56 3.72
CA LEU A 56 17.00 -3.16 4.94
C LEU A 56 18.24 -3.99 4.65
N ALA A 57 18.22 -4.83 3.61
CA ALA A 57 19.37 -5.62 3.20
C ALA A 57 20.57 -4.72 2.86
N ASN A 58 20.34 -3.65 2.11
CA ASN A 58 21.37 -2.66 1.79
C ASN A 58 21.94 -1.99 3.04
N MET A 59 21.08 -1.54 3.96
CA MET A 59 21.50 -0.94 5.24
C MET A 59 22.31 -1.91 6.10
N LEU A 60 21.95 -3.20 6.12
CA LEU A 60 22.69 -4.23 6.85
C LEU A 60 24.04 -4.54 6.20
N GLU A 61 24.15 -4.48 4.87
CA GLU A 61 25.39 -4.72 4.13
C GLU A 61 26.39 -3.58 4.29
N ASN A 62 25.94 -2.32 4.18
CA ASN A 62 26.83 -1.16 4.22
C ASN A 62 27.00 -0.52 5.60
N GLY A 63 26.11 -0.86 6.56
CA GLY A 63 26.08 -0.27 7.89
C GLY A 63 25.71 1.22 7.90
N LEU A 64 25.12 1.73 6.82
CA LEU A 64 24.77 3.14 6.63
C LEU A 64 23.25 3.33 6.74
N GLY A 65 22.82 4.25 7.61
CA GLY A 65 21.42 4.57 7.83
C GLY A 65 21.21 6.06 8.11
N ILE A 66 19.94 6.48 8.21
CA ILE A 66 19.57 7.81 8.66
C ILE A 66 18.96 7.66 10.06
N GLU A 67 19.40 8.49 11.01
CA GLU A 67 18.82 8.50 12.35
C GLU A 67 17.34 8.87 12.29
N TRP A 68 16.51 8.10 13.00
CA TRP A 68 15.05 8.28 12.93
C TRP A 68 14.60 9.67 13.37
N ALA A 69 15.27 10.28 14.35
CA ALA A 69 14.97 11.63 14.79
C ALA A 69 15.15 12.67 13.67
N ASP A 70 16.24 12.56 12.91
CA ASP A 70 16.56 13.46 11.80
C ASP A 70 15.57 13.27 10.65
N MET A 71 15.22 12.02 10.32
CA MET A 71 14.23 11.72 9.28
C MET A 71 12.83 12.21 9.66
N ARG A 72 12.42 12.02 10.92
CA ARG A 72 11.12 12.48 11.43
C ARG A 72 11.00 13.99 11.37
N ASP A 73 12.04 14.72 11.76
CA ASP A 73 12.05 16.18 11.69
C ASP A 73 11.97 16.68 10.25
N TYR A 74 12.76 16.08 9.34
CA TYR A 74 12.70 16.37 7.91
C TYR A 74 11.30 16.16 7.31
N ILE A 75 10.65 15.02 7.59
CA ILE A 75 9.29 14.73 7.11
C ILE A 75 8.29 15.74 7.70
N GLY A 76 8.40 16.07 8.99
CA GLY A 76 7.53 17.04 9.65
C GLY A 76 7.61 18.43 9.02
N GLN A 77 8.83 18.91 8.77
CA GLN A 77 9.06 20.20 8.11
C GLN A 77 8.55 20.20 6.65
N ARG A 78 8.77 19.12 5.89
CA ARG A 78 8.22 18.98 4.53
C ARG A 78 6.69 18.97 4.51
N ALA A 79 6.06 18.28 5.45
CA ALA A 79 4.59 18.25 5.57
C ALA A 79 4.00 19.63 5.92
N ALA A 80 4.76 20.47 6.63
CA ALA A 80 4.41 21.87 6.91
C ALA A 80 4.68 22.83 5.73
N GLY A 81 5.18 22.34 4.59
CA GLY A 81 5.49 23.15 3.41
C GLY A 81 6.84 23.86 3.46
N HIS A 82 7.69 23.53 4.42
CA HIS A 82 9.08 24.01 4.43
C HIS A 82 9.96 23.17 3.50
N ASP A 83 11.13 23.71 3.14
CA ASP A 83 12.16 23.00 2.36
C ASP A 83 13.42 22.74 3.21
N PRO A 84 13.36 21.82 4.20
CA PRO A 84 14.51 21.45 5.00
C PRO A 84 15.56 20.73 4.14
N GLY A 85 16.84 20.89 4.50
CA GLY A 85 17.91 20.07 3.93
C GLY A 85 17.70 18.58 4.21
N THR A 86 18.11 17.71 3.28
CA THR A 86 17.99 16.26 3.44
C THR A 86 18.83 15.73 4.61
N PRO A 87 18.30 14.79 5.42
CA PRO A 87 19.06 14.19 6.51
C PRO A 87 20.34 13.53 6.03
N LYS A 88 21.40 13.62 6.84
CA LYS A 88 22.69 13.00 6.52
C LYS A 88 22.70 11.53 6.88
N VAL A 89 23.24 10.73 5.97
CA VAL A 89 23.54 9.32 6.22
C VAL A 89 24.66 9.22 7.27
N LYS A 90 24.47 8.33 8.25
CA LYS A 90 25.37 8.06 9.37
C LYS A 90 25.65 6.56 9.42
N ARG A 91 26.81 6.18 9.94
CA ARG A 91 27.12 4.77 10.19
C ARG A 91 26.36 4.30 11.44
N TRP A 92 25.53 3.28 11.29
CA TRP A 92 24.65 2.75 12.33
C TRP A 92 25.28 1.58 13.11
N ARG A 93 26.27 0.89 12.54
CA ARG A 93 27.12 -0.12 13.21
C ARG A 93 28.55 -0.10 12.68
N GLU A 94 29.52 -0.42 13.54
CA GLU A 94 30.91 -0.73 13.15
C GLU A 94 31.06 -2.17 12.67
#